data_AF-A0A9P9Z9A2-F1
#
_entry.id   AF-A0A9P9Z9A2-F1
#
_cell.length_a   1.000
_cell.length_b   1.000
_cell.length_c   1.000
_cell.angle_alpha   90.00
_cell.angle_beta   90.00
_cell.angle_gamma   90.00
#
_symmetry.space_group_name_H-M   'P 1'
#
loop_
_entity.id
_entity.type
_entity.pdbx_description
1 polymer ?
#
loop_
_entity_poly.entity_id
_entity_poly.type
_entity_poly.pdbx_seq_one_letter_code
_entity_poly.pdbx_strand_id
1 'polypeptide(L)'
;MTEQAFYNKVMNGTAMKRLISRLIDHFGMGYTSHILDQLKTLGFHQATATSISLGIDDLLTISSKRWLVQDAEQQSSLLEKHHHYGNVHAVEKLRQSIEIWYATSEYLRQEMNPNFQMTDPSNPVYLMSFSGARGNASQIHQLVGMRGLMSDPQGQMIDLPIQSNLREGLSLTEYIISCYGARKGVVDTAIRTADAGYLTRRLVEVVQHIIVRRRDCGTIQGISVSPKNGMTETFFVQTLMGRVLADDIYIGLRCIATRNQDIGIGLINQFIAFRAQPIYIRTPFTCRSTSWICQLCYGRSPTHGDLVELGEAVGIIAGQSIGEPGTQLTLRTFHTGGVFTGGTSTTCTNSFSWKNQIQRGFASSHTYPSWASCLSVFYRLLCNYRKSGYDS
;
A
#
# COMPACT_ATOMS: atom_id res chain seq x y z
N MET A 1 -37.00 -20.83 -2.86
CA MET A 1 -35.67 -21.42 -3.10
C MET A 1 -34.79 -20.33 -3.69
N THR A 2 -34.08 -19.59 -2.85
CA THR A 2 -33.11 -18.59 -3.31
C THR A 2 -31.88 -19.36 -3.82
N GLU A 3 -31.61 -19.30 -5.12
CA GLU A 3 -30.39 -19.86 -5.71
C GLU A 3 -29.19 -19.31 -4.93
N GLN A 4 -28.51 -20.18 -4.17
CA GLN A 4 -27.25 -19.84 -3.55
C GLN A 4 -26.27 -19.50 -4.67
N ALA A 5 -25.81 -18.25 -4.71
CA ALA A 5 -24.83 -17.80 -5.68
C ALA A 5 -23.55 -18.66 -5.56
N PHE A 6 -23.32 -19.55 -6.53
CA PHE A 6 -22.17 -20.43 -6.56
C PHE A 6 -20.90 -19.63 -6.92
N TYR A 7 -19.89 -19.69 -6.06
CA TYR A 7 -18.64 -18.96 -6.26
C TYR A 7 -17.56 -19.87 -6.87
N ASN A 8 -17.53 -19.96 -8.20
CA ASN A 8 -16.54 -20.77 -8.92
C ASN A 8 -15.26 -19.96 -9.23
N LYS A 9 -14.44 -19.71 -8.21
CA LYS A 9 -13.15 -19.04 -8.39
C LYS A 9 -12.12 -19.51 -7.39
N VAL A 10 -10.85 -19.58 -7.82
CA VAL A 10 -9.72 -19.84 -6.93
C VAL A 10 -9.63 -18.75 -5.85
N MET A 11 -9.60 -19.19 -4.59
CA MET A 11 -9.67 -18.32 -3.42
C MET A 11 -8.27 -17.90 -2.95
N ASN A 12 -7.69 -16.89 -3.59
CA ASN A 12 -6.45 -16.24 -3.11
C ASN A 12 -6.78 -15.25 -1.98
N GLY A 13 -5.78 -14.77 -1.23
CA GLY A 13 -5.96 -13.82 -0.13
C GLY A 13 -6.72 -12.54 -0.51
N THR A 14 -6.56 -12.05 -1.74
CA THR A 14 -7.33 -10.90 -2.27
C THR A 14 -8.79 -11.25 -2.58
N ALA A 15 -9.05 -12.44 -3.13
CA ALA A 15 -10.39 -12.95 -3.38
C ALA A 15 -11.13 -13.19 -2.06
N MET A 16 -10.44 -13.72 -1.04
CA MET A 16 -10.96 -13.91 0.31
C MET A 16 -11.40 -12.56 0.90
N LYS A 17 -10.55 -11.53 0.88
CA LYS A 17 -10.93 -10.17 1.35
C LYS A 17 -12.20 -9.66 0.67
N ARG A 18 -12.33 -9.84 -0.65
CA ARG A 18 -13.53 -9.43 -1.41
C ARG A 18 -14.77 -10.23 -1.00
N LEU A 19 -14.62 -11.53 -0.74
CA LEU A 19 -15.71 -12.36 -0.23
C LEU A 19 -16.18 -11.86 1.14
N ILE A 20 -15.24 -11.58 2.06
CA ILE A 20 -15.55 -11.05 3.39
C ILE A 20 -16.30 -9.72 3.27
N SER A 21 -15.82 -8.78 2.46
CA SER A 21 -16.50 -7.49 2.26
C SER A 21 -17.94 -7.69 1.76
N ARG A 22 -18.17 -8.58 0.79
CA ARG A 22 -19.53 -8.89 0.31
C ARG A 22 -20.41 -9.50 1.39
N LEU A 23 -19.87 -10.39 2.23
CA LEU A 23 -20.62 -10.99 3.33
C LEU A 23 -21.03 -9.93 4.35
N ILE A 24 -20.13 -9.00 4.69
CA ILE A 24 -20.43 -7.87 5.57
C ILE A 24 -21.55 -7.01 4.96
N ASP A 25 -21.47 -6.70 3.67
CA ASP A 25 -22.47 -5.86 2.99
C ASP A 25 -23.87 -6.51 2.94
N HIS A 26 -23.96 -7.84 2.80
CA HIS A 26 -25.24 -8.55 2.64
C HIS A 26 -25.84 -9.04 3.96
N PHE A 27 -25.01 -9.54 4.88
CA PHE A 27 -25.45 -10.21 6.11
C PHE A 27 -25.06 -9.47 7.39
N GLY A 28 -24.28 -8.39 7.30
CA GLY A 28 -23.77 -7.64 8.44
C GLY A 28 -22.61 -8.34 9.16
N MET A 29 -22.02 -7.63 10.13
CA MET A 29 -20.80 -8.07 10.82
C MET A 29 -21.01 -9.32 11.68
N GLY A 30 -22.13 -9.40 12.41
CA GLY A 30 -22.38 -10.49 13.36
C GLY A 30 -22.48 -11.86 12.68
N TYR A 31 -23.31 -11.96 11.65
CA TYR A 31 -23.45 -13.22 10.89
C TYR A 31 -22.18 -13.57 10.12
N THR A 32 -21.51 -12.56 9.53
CA THR A 32 -20.23 -12.77 8.85
C THR A 32 -19.18 -13.37 9.80
N SER A 33 -19.11 -12.92 11.05
CA SER A 33 -18.17 -13.48 12.04
C SER A 33 -18.36 -14.98 12.25
N HIS A 34 -19.61 -15.47 12.32
CA HIS A 34 -19.90 -16.90 12.43
C HIS A 34 -19.49 -17.68 11.19
N ILE A 35 -19.74 -17.15 9.98
CA ILE A 35 -19.28 -17.78 8.73
C ILE A 35 -17.76 -17.85 8.69
N LEU A 36 -17.06 -16.79 9.13
CA LEU A 36 -15.61 -16.75 9.15
C LEU A 36 -15.00 -17.81 10.08
N ASP A 37 -15.67 -18.11 11.19
CA ASP A 37 -15.20 -19.16 12.11
C ASP A 37 -15.32 -20.57 11.50
N GLN A 38 -16.39 -20.81 10.73
CA GLN A 38 -16.55 -22.05 9.95
C GLN A 38 -15.49 -22.15 8.84
N LEU A 39 -15.25 -21.05 8.11
CA LEU A 39 -14.22 -21.00 7.08
C LEU A 39 -12.81 -21.20 7.65
N LYS A 40 -12.53 -20.64 8.83
CA LYS A 40 -11.28 -20.85 9.58
C LYS A 40 -11.08 -22.34 9.87
N THR A 41 -12.09 -22.99 10.43
CA THR A 41 -12.03 -24.41 10.78
C THR A 41 -11.85 -25.30 9.56
N LEU A 42 -12.61 -25.04 8.49
CA LEU A 42 -12.45 -25.71 7.20
C LEU A 42 -11.04 -25.49 6.62
N GLY A 43 -10.54 -24.26 6.67
CA GLY A 43 -9.21 -23.89 6.20
C GLY A 43 -8.10 -24.65 6.94
N PHE A 44 -8.20 -24.77 8.27
CA PHE A 44 -7.25 -25.57 9.05
C PHE A 44 -7.32 -27.05 8.69
N HIS A 45 -8.51 -27.63 8.60
CA HIS A 45 -8.67 -29.04 8.22
C HIS A 45 -8.10 -29.32 6.83
N GLN A 46 -8.39 -28.46 5.85
CA GLN A 46 -7.89 -28.62 4.49
C GLN A 46 -6.37 -28.39 4.41
N ALA A 47 -5.82 -27.43 5.15
CA ALA A 47 -4.38 -27.22 5.21
C ALA A 47 -3.63 -28.43 5.80
N THR A 48 -4.21 -29.07 6.82
CA THR A 48 -3.65 -30.32 7.36
C THR A 48 -3.79 -31.47 6.35
N ALA A 49 -4.95 -31.61 5.70
CA ALA A 49 -5.17 -32.67 4.71
C ALA A 49 -4.26 -32.54 3.47
N THR A 50 -3.99 -31.32 3.00
CA THR A 50 -3.06 -31.10 1.88
C THR A 50 -1.60 -31.32 2.26
N SER A 51 -1.26 -31.27 3.55
CA SER A 51 0.07 -31.63 4.08
C SER A 51 1.23 -30.96 3.31
N ILE A 52 1.09 -29.66 3.03
CA ILE A 52 2.12 -28.88 2.32
C ILE A 52 3.38 -28.82 3.19
N SER A 53 4.47 -29.35 2.65
CA SER A 53 5.81 -29.28 3.23
C SER A 53 6.74 -28.49 2.31
N LEU A 54 7.88 -28.03 2.84
CA LEU A 54 8.90 -27.32 2.08
C LEU A 54 10.24 -28.06 2.22
N GLY A 55 10.72 -28.62 1.12
CA GLY A 55 12.04 -29.22 0.97
C GLY A 55 13.01 -28.35 0.18
N ILE A 56 14.27 -28.79 0.11
CA ILE A 56 15.29 -28.14 -0.72
C ILE A 56 15.08 -28.40 -2.22
N ASP A 57 14.43 -29.51 -2.57
CA ASP A 57 14.14 -29.88 -3.95
C ASP A 57 13.03 -29.02 -4.56
N ASP A 58 12.15 -28.46 -3.72
CA ASP A 58 11.09 -27.55 -4.14
C ASP A 58 11.63 -26.18 -4.60
N LEU A 59 12.87 -25.85 -4.24
CA LEU A 59 13.52 -24.58 -4.55
C LEU A 59 14.09 -24.55 -5.98
N LEU A 60 13.27 -24.88 -6.98
CA LEU A 60 13.67 -25.03 -8.39
C LEU A 60 14.37 -23.76 -8.93
N THR A 61 15.62 -23.91 -9.36
CA THR A 61 16.40 -22.84 -9.99
C THR A 61 16.06 -22.73 -11.47
N ILE A 62 15.97 -21.50 -11.98
CA ILE A 62 15.63 -21.24 -13.37
C ILE A 62 16.79 -21.64 -14.28
N SER A 63 16.52 -22.41 -15.33
CA SER A 63 17.52 -22.83 -16.33
C SER A 63 18.17 -21.64 -17.05
N SER A 64 17.43 -20.54 -17.23
CA SER A 64 17.91 -19.32 -17.88
C SER A 64 18.97 -18.55 -17.08
N LYS A 65 19.09 -18.80 -15.77
CA LYS A 65 20.00 -18.05 -14.90
C LYS A 65 21.45 -18.04 -15.39
N ARG A 66 21.97 -19.20 -15.79
CA ARG A 66 23.40 -19.32 -16.13
C ARG A 66 23.77 -18.43 -17.31
N TRP A 67 22.97 -18.42 -18.38
CA TRP A 67 23.28 -17.61 -19.56
C TRP A 67 23.08 -16.11 -19.30
N LEU A 68 22.06 -15.74 -18.51
CA LEU A 68 21.80 -14.35 -18.13
C LEU A 68 22.92 -13.73 -17.31
N VAL A 69 23.45 -14.50 -16.35
CA VAL A 69 24.60 -14.05 -15.54
C VAL A 69 25.84 -13.92 -16.41
N GLN A 70 26.10 -14.88 -17.31
CA GLN A 70 27.23 -14.81 -18.23
C GLN A 70 27.16 -13.61 -19.19
N ASP A 71 25.98 -13.30 -19.73
CA ASP A 71 25.77 -12.11 -20.57
C ASP A 71 26.05 -10.82 -19.79
N ALA A 72 25.53 -10.72 -18.55
CA ALA A 72 25.78 -9.58 -17.68
C ALA A 72 27.28 -9.42 -17.34
N GLU A 73 27.99 -10.52 -17.04
CA GLU A 73 29.43 -10.51 -16.79
C GLU A 73 30.23 -10.05 -18.02
N GLN A 74 29.84 -10.49 -19.21
CA GLN A 74 30.47 -10.05 -20.46
C GLN A 74 30.26 -8.54 -20.68
N GLN A 75 29.05 -8.03 -20.45
CA GLN A 75 28.77 -6.60 -20.54
C GLN A 75 29.56 -5.80 -19.50
N SER A 76 29.63 -6.26 -18.24
CA SER A 76 30.46 -5.63 -17.20
C SER A 76 31.95 -5.63 -17.58
N SER A 77 32.47 -6.70 -18.19
CA SER A 77 33.85 -6.75 -18.67
C SER A 77 34.13 -5.74 -19.79
N LEU A 78 33.18 -5.54 -20.70
CA LEU A 78 33.29 -4.51 -21.74
C LEU A 78 33.28 -3.10 -21.16
N LEU A 79 32.42 -2.83 -20.16
CA LEU A 79 32.42 -1.56 -19.45
C LEU A 79 33.75 -1.29 -18.73
N GLU A 80 34.35 -2.31 -18.12
CA GLU A 80 35.67 -2.21 -17.50
C GLU A 80 36.74 -1.80 -18.53
N LYS A 81 36.73 -2.43 -19.72
CA LYS A 81 37.65 -2.08 -20.81
C LYS A 81 37.45 -0.65 -21.29
N HIS A 82 36.21 -0.21 -21.48
CA HIS A 82 35.91 1.16 -21.88
C HIS A 82 36.36 2.19 -20.83
N HIS A 83 36.24 1.86 -19.55
CA HIS A 83 36.77 2.68 -18.48
C HIS A 83 38.31 2.74 -18.53
N HIS A 84 38.98 1.61 -18.71
CA HIS A 84 40.44 1.56 -18.86
C HIS A 84 40.96 2.36 -20.07
N TYR A 85 40.22 2.41 -21.16
CA TYR A 85 40.56 3.23 -22.33
C TYR A 85 40.23 4.72 -22.16
N GLY A 86 39.61 5.12 -21.04
CA GLY A 86 39.24 6.51 -20.77
C GLY A 86 37.95 6.97 -21.46
N ASN A 87 37.19 6.06 -22.07
CA ASN A 87 35.95 6.40 -22.78
C ASN A 87 34.77 6.66 -21.84
N VAL A 88 34.81 6.10 -20.62
CA VAL A 88 33.72 6.18 -19.64
C VAL A 88 34.25 6.63 -18.28
N HIS A 89 33.59 7.62 -17.69
CA HIS A 89 33.92 8.11 -16.36
C HIS A 89 33.49 7.13 -15.26
N ALA A 90 34.18 7.13 -14.11
CA ALA A 90 33.93 6.17 -13.03
C ALA A 90 32.47 6.18 -12.51
N VAL A 91 31.84 7.35 -12.43
CA VAL A 91 30.44 7.49 -12.01
C VAL A 91 29.47 6.87 -13.03
N GLU A 92 29.72 7.07 -14.32
CA GLU A 92 28.88 6.53 -15.39
C GLU A 92 29.07 5.01 -15.51
N LYS A 93 30.29 4.51 -15.31
CA LYS A 93 30.57 3.07 -15.20
C LYS A 93 29.74 2.43 -14.09
N LEU A 94 29.77 3.00 -12.87
CA LEU A 94 29.02 2.50 -11.73
C LEU A 94 27.51 2.48 -12.03
N ARG A 95 26.99 3.55 -12.61
CA ARG A 95 25.57 3.66 -12.97
C ARG A 95 25.18 2.58 -13.99
N GLN A 96 25.95 2.40 -15.05
CA GLN A 96 25.69 1.40 -16.10
C GLN A 96 25.80 -0.02 -15.55
N SER A 97 26.78 -0.30 -14.69
CA SER A 97 26.91 -1.60 -14.00
C SER A 97 25.65 -1.91 -13.17
N ILE A 98 25.19 -0.94 -12.37
CA ILE A 98 23.95 -1.07 -11.58
C ILE A 98 22.74 -1.33 -12.48
N GLU A 99 22.61 -0.61 -13.59
CA GLU A 99 21.50 -0.78 -14.55
C GLU A 99 21.49 -2.19 -15.16
N ILE A 100 22.64 -2.72 -15.58
CA ILE A 100 22.78 -4.07 -16.14
C ILE A 100 22.36 -5.12 -15.11
N TRP A 101 22.94 -5.10 -13.92
CA TRP A 101 22.66 -6.09 -12.89
C TRP A 101 21.23 -6.01 -12.35
N TYR A 102 20.67 -4.80 -12.28
CA TYR A 102 19.27 -4.60 -11.95
C TYR A 102 18.35 -5.19 -13.01
N ALA A 103 18.61 -4.92 -14.29
CA ALA A 103 17.82 -5.45 -15.41
C ALA A 103 17.84 -6.99 -15.44
N THR A 104 19.02 -7.60 -15.26
CA THR A 104 19.18 -9.06 -15.20
C THR A 104 18.41 -9.67 -14.03
N SER A 105 18.52 -9.07 -12.84
CA SER A 105 17.80 -9.53 -11.65
C SER A 105 16.27 -9.42 -11.82
N GLU A 106 15.80 -8.33 -12.40
CA GLU A 106 14.37 -8.10 -12.64
C GLU A 106 13.81 -9.05 -13.72
N TYR A 107 14.58 -9.32 -14.78
CA TYR A 107 14.20 -10.30 -15.80
C TYR A 107 14.09 -11.70 -15.19
N LEU A 108 15.08 -12.12 -14.40
CA LEU A 108 15.02 -13.39 -13.65
C LEU A 108 13.79 -13.47 -12.76
N ARG A 109 13.45 -12.38 -12.05
CA ARG A 109 12.28 -12.30 -11.19
C ARG A 109 10.97 -12.48 -11.95
N GLN A 110 10.88 -11.96 -13.18
CA GLN A 110 9.69 -12.08 -14.02
C GLN A 110 9.54 -13.50 -14.59
N GLU A 111 10.64 -14.13 -14.98
CA GLU A 111 10.68 -15.49 -15.53
C GLU A 111 10.36 -16.59 -14.49
N MET A 112 10.44 -16.29 -13.18
CA MET A 112 10.15 -17.30 -12.13
C MET A 112 8.72 -17.81 -12.18
N ASN A 113 7.75 -16.90 -12.30
CA ASN A 113 6.33 -17.26 -12.26
C ASN A 113 5.92 -18.20 -13.40
N PRO A 114 6.23 -17.91 -14.69
CA PRO A 114 5.93 -18.84 -15.76
C PRO A 114 6.72 -20.15 -15.61
N ASN A 115 7.96 -20.11 -15.10
CA ASN A 115 8.75 -21.32 -14.89
C ASN A 115 8.07 -22.29 -13.89
N PHE A 116 7.59 -21.79 -12.75
CA PHE A 116 6.84 -22.62 -11.79
C PHE A 116 5.53 -23.15 -12.41
N GLN A 117 4.80 -22.33 -13.17
CA GLN A 117 3.56 -22.77 -13.82
C GLN A 117 3.79 -23.85 -14.89
N MET A 118 4.91 -23.80 -15.60
CA MET A 118 5.24 -24.79 -16.63
C MET A 118 5.82 -26.07 -16.04
N THR A 119 6.61 -25.97 -14.97
CA THR A 119 7.36 -27.11 -14.42
C THR A 119 6.54 -27.89 -13.39
N ASP A 120 6.01 -27.19 -12.38
CA ASP A 120 5.22 -27.81 -11.31
C ASP A 120 4.25 -26.77 -10.68
N PRO A 121 3.00 -26.70 -11.17
CA PRO A 121 1.97 -25.85 -10.61
C PRO A 121 1.63 -26.16 -9.14
N SER A 122 1.94 -27.36 -8.66
CA SER A 122 1.67 -27.82 -7.30
C SER A 122 2.83 -27.57 -6.33
N ASN A 123 3.91 -26.95 -6.81
CA ASN A 123 5.07 -26.64 -5.99
C ASN A 123 4.67 -25.81 -4.75
N PRO A 124 5.11 -26.20 -3.54
CA PRO A 124 4.69 -25.56 -2.29
C PRO A 124 5.12 -24.09 -2.20
N VAL A 125 6.31 -23.74 -2.71
CA VAL A 125 6.82 -22.36 -2.74
C VAL A 125 5.91 -21.48 -3.61
N TYR A 126 5.54 -21.99 -4.78
CA TYR A 126 4.64 -21.31 -5.70
C TYR A 126 3.24 -21.15 -5.10
N LEU A 127 2.67 -22.21 -4.53
CA LEU A 127 1.35 -22.20 -3.88
C LEU A 127 1.28 -21.19 -2.73
N MET A 128 2.29 -21.14 -1.85
CA MET A 128 2.31 -20.22 -0.70
C MET A 128 2.34 -18.75 -1.12
N SER A 129 3.13 -18.41 -2.14
CA SER A 129 3.26 -17.03 -2.64
C SER A 129 2.07 -16.60 -3.49
N PHE A 130 1.62 -17.44 -4.44
CA PHE A 130 0.52 -17.09 -5.34
C PHE A 130 -0.84 -17.03 -4.61
N SER A 131 -1.05 -17.92 -3.63
CA SER A 131 -2.23 -17.83 -2.75
C SER A 131 -2.24 -16.56 -1.90
N GLY A 132 -1.07 -15.92 -1.72
CA GLY A 132 -0.90 -14.77 -0.83
C GLY A 132 -0.93 -15.14 0.65
N ALA A 133 -0.74 -16.43 0.98
CA ALA A 133 -0.69 -16.91 2.35
C ALA A 133 0.62 -16.48 3.04
N ARG A 134 1.77 -16.70 2.37
CA ARG A 134 3.09 -16.29 2.86
C ARG A 134 4.09 -16.28 1.72
N GLY A 135 5.00 -15.32 1.73
CA GLY A 135 6.01 -15.18 0.69
C GLY A 135 5.66 -14.06 -0.29
N ASN A 136 6.67 -13.29 -0.67
CA ASN A 136 6.60 -12.33 -1.77
C ASN A 136 7.46 -12.85 -2.93
N ALA A 137 7.16 -12.45 -4.16
CA ALA A 137 7.97 -12.76 -5.34
C ALA A 137 9.45 -12.37 -5.14
N SER A 138 9.73 -11.26 -4.46
CA SER A 138 11.10 -10.86 -4.11
C SER A 138 11.80 -11.84 -3.14
N GLN A 139 11.06 -12.46 -2.21
CA GLN A 139 11.64 -13.45 -1.29
C GLN A 139 11.93 -14.77 -2.01
N ILE A 140 11.05 -15.19 -2.93
CA ILE A 140 11.31 -16.36 -3.78
C ILE A 140 12.51 -16.10 -4.70
N HIS A 141 12.62 -14.90 -5.25
CA HIS A 141 13.76 -14.48 -6.06
C HIS A 141 15.09 -14.63 -5.33
N GLN A 142 15.15 -14.27 -4.06
CA GLN A 142 16.36 -14.45 -3.25
C GLN A 142 16.67 -15.94 -2.96
N LEU A 143 15.66 -16.81 -2.94
CA LEU A 143 15.84 -18.24 -2.68
C LEU A 143 16.38 -18.98 -3.90
N VAL A 144 15.82 -18.74 -5.10
CA VAL A 144 16.09 -19.58 -6.28
C VAL A 144 16.59 -18.80 -7.51
N GLY A 145 16.44 -17.47 -7.53
CA GLY A 145 16.95 -16.59 -8.58
C GLY A 145 18.38 -16.15 -8.27
N MET A 146 18.53 -14.89 -7.87
CA MET A 146 19.78 -14.32 -7.38
C MET A 146 19.49 -13.34 -6.25
N ARG A 147 20.46 -13.10 -5.36
CA ARG A 147 20.28 -12.11 -4.29
C ARG A 147 20.42 -10.67 -4.79
N GLY A 148 21.25 -10.46 -5.82
CA GLY A 148 21.36 -9.20 -6.56
C GLY A 148 22.22 -8.15 -5.89
N LEU A 149 21.94 -6.87 -6.17
CA LEU A 149 22.71 -5.74 -5.68
C LEU A 149 22.37 -5.39 -4.22
N MET A 150 23.39 -4.94 -3.49
CA MET A 150 23.32 -4.55 -2.08
C MET A 150 23.78 -3.12 -1.87
N SER A 151 23.28 -2.49 -0.82
CA SER A 151 23.75 -1.18 -0.36
C SER A 151 24.77 -1.30 0.78
N ASP A 152 25.73 -0.39 0.79
CA ASP A 152 26.66 -0.19 1.90
C ASP A 152 25.96 0.45 3.13
N PRO A 153 26.64 0.54 4.29
CA PRO A 153 26.11 1.22 5.47
C PRO A 153 25.70 2.69 5.21
N GLN A 154 26.34 3.37 4.27
CA GLN A 154 26.08 4.75 3.87
C GLN A 154 24.86 4.86 2.93
N GLY A 155 24.39 3.75 2.35
CA GLY A 155 23.28 3.70 1.40
C GLY A 155 23.70 3.82 -0.07
N GLN A 156 24.99 3.78 -0.37
CA GLN A 156 25.51 3.70 -1.73
C GLN A 156 25.44 2.25 -2.23
N MET A 157 25.21 2.08 -3.52
CA MET A 157 25.16 0.77 -4.14
C MET A 157 26.58 0.21 -4.32
N ILE A 158 26.77 -1.04 -3.92
CA ILE A 158 28.04 -1.74 -4.10
C ILE A 158 28.07 -2.31 -5.53
N ASP A 159 29.15 -2.03 -6.27
CA ASP A 159 29.38 -2.47 -7.66
C ASP A 159 29.59 -4.00 -7.82
N LEU A 160 29.55 -4.74 -6.70
CA LEU A 160 29.71 -6.19 -6.65
C LEU A 160 28.36 -6.85 -6.34
N PRO A 161 27.66 -7.38 -7.37
CA PRO A 161 26.39 -8.07 -7.18
C PRO A 161 26.59 -9.46 -6.57
N ILE A 162 25.59 -9.93 -5.83
CA ILE A 162 25.54 -11.30 -5.33
C ILE A 162 24.77 -12.15 -6.35
N GLN A 163 25.52 -12.94 -7.12
CA GLN A 163 24.99 -13.76 -8.19
C GLN A 163 24.34 -15.05 -7.66
N SER A 164 24.90 -15.56 -6.56
CA SER A 164 24.42 -16.75 -5.87
C SER A 164 23.04 -16.54 -5.23
N ASN A 165 22.28 -17.61 -5.08
CA ASN A 165 21.03 -17.63 -4.31
C ASN A 165 21.19 -18.40 -2.99
N LEU A 166 20.18 -18.36 -2.13
CA LEU A 166 20.23 -19.03 -0.83
C LEU A 166 20.22 -20.57 -0.93
N ARG A 167 19.74 -21.14 -2.04
CA ARG A 167 19.83 -22.58 -2.30
C ARG A 167 21.26 -23.02 -2.64
N GLU A 168 21.94 -22.26 -3.49
CA GLU A 168 23.32 -22.51 -3.95
C GLU A 168 24.34 -22.22 -2.84
N GLY A 169 24.02 -21.29 -1.94
CA GLY A 169 24.90 -20.83 -0.88
C GLY A 169 25.67 -19.56 -1.27
N LEU A 170 26.11 -18.80 -0.28
CA LEU A 170 26.85 -17.56 -0.49
C LEU A 170 28.34 -17.78 -0.18
N SER A 171 29.21 -17.22 -1.01
CA SER A 171 30.64 -17.11 -0.69
C SER A 171 30.88 -16.20 0.52
N LEU A 172 32.08 -16.28 1.12
CA LEU A 172 32.43 -15.43 2.26
C LEU A 172 32.26 -13.93 1.95
N THR A 173 32.70 -13.50 0.77
CA THR A 173 32.60 -12.11 0.32
C THR A 173 31.14 -11.68 0.13
N GLU A 174 30.34 -12.50 -0.56
CA GLU A 174 28.90 -12.23 -0.76
C GLU A 174 28.14 -12.19 0.58
N TYR A 175 28.48 -13.08 1.51
CA TYR A 175 27.87 -13.11 2.83
C TYR A 175 28.19 -11.83 3.62
N ILE A 176 29.47 -11.41 3.66
CA ILE A 176 29.89 -10.16 4.34
C ILE A 176 29.19 -8.94 3.73
N ILE A 177 29.14 -8.85 2.40
CA ILE A 177 28.41 -7.76 1.70
C ILE A 177 26.95 -7.75 2.13
N SER A 178 26.31 -8.92 2.17
CA SER A 178 24.93 -9.03 2.63
C SER A 178 24.73 -8.64 4.11
N CYS A 179 25.73 -8.84 4.96
CA CYS A 179 25.63 -8.48 6.38
C CYS A 179 25.52 -6.97 6.59
N TYR A 180 26.17 -6.15 5.76
CA TYR A 180 26.06 -4.69 5.86
C TYR A 180 24.63 -4.20 5.63
N GLY A 181 24.00 -4.65 4.54
CA GLY A 181 22.61 -4.33 4.23
C GLY A 181 21.64 -4.84 5.30
N ALA A 182 21.84 -6.07 5.79
CA ALA A 182 21.01 -6.66 6.84
C ALA A 182 21.12 -5.89 8.16
N ARG A 183 22.34 -5.57 8.61
CA ARG A 183 22.58 -4.82 9.85
C ARG A 183 21.96 -3.43 9.76
N LYS A 184 22.15 -2.72 8.65
CA LYS A 184 21.52 -1.42 8.42
C LYS A 184 20.00 -1.52 8.49
N GLY A 185 19.40 -2.50 7.82
CA GLY A 185 17.96 -2.73 7.88
C GLY A 185 17.44 -2.93 9.30
N VAL A 186 18.10 -3.74 10.12
CA VAL A 186 17.74 -3.98 11.53
C VAL A 186 17.87 -2.70 12.37
N VAL A 187 18.97 -1.95 12.20
CA VAL A 187 19.22 -0.70 12.93
C VAL A 187 18.19 0.37 12.53
N ASP A 188 17.94 0.57 11.24
CA ASP A 188 16.95 1.54 10.74
C ASP A 188 15.54 1.19 11.21
N THR A 189 15.20 -0.10 11.26
CA THR A 189 13.93 -0.59 11.81
C THR A 189 13.77 -0.16 13.26
N ALA A 190 14.80 -0.35 14.10
CA ALA A 190 14.75 0.02 15.51
C ALA A 190 14.64 1.54 15.71
N ILE A 191 15.50 2.33 15.05
CA ILE A 191 15.54 3.80 15.19
C ILE A 191 14.22 4.42 14.73
N ARG A 192 13.78 4.07 13.51
CA ARG A 192 12.61 4.73 12.94
C ARG A 192 11.29 4.29 13.55
N THR A 193 11.25 3.15 14.25
CA THR A 193 10.09 2.77 15.07
C THR A 193 9.86 3.81 16.18
N ALA A 194 10.94 4.32 16.79
CA ALA A 194 10.83 5.37 17.79
C ALA A 194 10.32 6.68 17.17
N ASP A 195 10.83 7.07 16.00
CA ASP A 195 10.38 8.27 15.28
C ASP A 195 8.90 8.22 14.91
N ALA A 196 8.43 7.09 14.39
CA ALA A 196 7.03 6.89 14.02
C ALA A 196 6.12 6.86 15.26
N GLY A 197 6.58 6.26 16.36
CA GLY A 197 5.89 6.30 17.65
C GLY A 197 5.80 7.72 18.22
N TYR A 198 6.89 8.47 18.17
CA TYR A 198 6.93 9.88 18.59
C TYR A 198 6.00 10.74 17.75
N LEU A 199 6.02 10.58 16.42
CA LEU A 199 5.07 11.25 15.53
C LEU A 199 3.64 10.92 15.93
N THR A 200 3.29 9.64 16.07
CA THR A 200 1.94 9.20 16.46
C THR A 200 1.50 9.85 17.76
N ARG A 201 2.37 9.89 18.78
CA ARG A 201 2.11 10.57 20.05
C ARG A 201 1.79 12.05 19.83
N ARG A 202 2.62 12.77 19.06
CA ARG A 202 2.38 14.20 18.77
C ARG A 202 1.09 14.42 17.99
N LEU A 203 0.79 13.56 17.02
CA LEU A 203 -0.46 13.63 16.26
C LEU A 203 -1.65 13.52 17.23
N VAL A 204 -1.64 12.51 18.11
CA VAL A 204 -2.70 12.25 19.10
C VAL A 204 -2.82 13.41 20.10
N GLU A 205 -1.72 13.94 20.62
CA GLU A 205 -1.74 15.08 21.55
C GLU A 205 -2.42 16.32 20.97
N VAL A 206 -2.25 16.59 19.66
CA VAL A 206 -2.89 17.73 18.98
C VAL A 206 -4.37 17.47 18.70
N VAL A 207 -4.75 16.25 18.34
CA VAL A 207 -6.13 15.92 17.91
C VAL A 207 -7.04 15.43 19.04
N GLN A 208 -6.53 15.11 20.23
CA GLN A 208 -7.28 14.41 21.29
C GLN A 208 -8.58 15.10 21.73
N HIS A 209 -8.68 16.41 21.58
CA HIS A 209 -9.85 17.19 21.97
C HIS A 209 -10.96 17.22 20.89
N ILE A 210 -10.68 16.69 19.69
CA ILE A 210 -11.63 16.68 18.57
C ILE A 210 -12.61 15.51 18.74
N ILE A 211 -13.83 15.85 19.12
CA ILE A 211 -14.95 14.92 19.34
C ILE A 211 -16.15 15.37 18.50
N VAL A 212 -16.97 14.41 18.07
CA VAL A 212 -18.26 14.72 17.42
C VAL A 212 -19.28 15.14 18.47
N ARG A 213 -19.75 16.40 18.45
CA ARG A 213 -20.68 16.92 19.48
C ARG A 213 -22.10 17.22 18.99
N ARG A 214 -22.28 17.55 17.72
CA ARG A 214 -23.60 17.92 17.15
C ARG A 214 -23.81 17.25 15.81
N ARG A 215 -25.07 17.10 15.40
CA ARG A 215 -25.42 16.55 14.08
C ARG A 215 -25.02 17.51 12.95
N ASP A 216 -25.45 18.76 13.03
CA ASP A 216 -25.16 19.78 12.00
C ASP A 216 -24.58 21.06 12.62
N CYS A 217 -23.58 21.66 11.95
CA CYS A 217 -23.05 22.98 12.26
C CYS A 217 -23.67 24.11 11.41
N GLY A 218 -24.53 23.79 10.45
CA GLY A 218 -25.23 24.74 9.57
C GLY A 218 -24.32 25.43 8.55
N THR A 219 -23.14 24.89 8.25
CA THR A 219 -22.24 25.49 7.25
C THR A 219 -22.76 25.25 5.84
N ILE A 220 -22.71 26.28 5.00
CA ILE A 220 -23.03 26.19 3.56
C ILE A 220 -21.76 25.92 2.76
N GLN A 221 -20.58 26.08 3.37
CA GLN A 221 -19.30 25.91 2.69
C GLN A 221 -18.98 24.42 2.45
N GLY A 222 -18.65 24.09 1.21
CA GLY A 222 -18.18 22.78 0.78
C GLY A 222 -16.89 22.89 -0.04
N ILE A 223 -16.24 21.73 -0.26
CA ILE A 223 -15.10 21.60 -1.17
C ILE A 223 -15.60 20.95 -2.46
N SER A 224 -15.23 21.51 -3.61
CA SER A 224 -15.56 20.94 -4.91
C SER A 224 -14.62 19.79 -5.27
N VAL A 225 -15.19 18.66 -5.67
CA VAL A 225 -14.47 17.50 -6.19
C VAL A 225 -14.96 17.25 -7.61
N SER A 226 -14.05 17.31 -8.58
CA SER A 226 -14.37 17.09 -9.99
C SER A 226 -13.58 15.90 -10.57
N PRO A 227 -14.19 15.10 -11.46
CA PRO A 227 -13.49 13.98 -12.10
C PRO A 227 -12.47 14.43 -13.15
N LYS A 228 -12.53 15.67 -13.64
CA LYS A 228 -11.73 16.16 -14.79
C LYS A 228 -10.30 16.60 -14.44
N ASN A 229 -9.95 16.77 -13.16
CA ASN A 229 -8.65 17.30 -12.73
C ASN A 229 -7.51 16.27 -12.75
N GLY A 230 -7.35 15.49 -13.85
CA GLY A 230 -6.30 14.46 -13.96
C GLY A 230 -6.38 13.35 -12.89
N MET A 231 -7.49 13.28 -12.16
CA MET A 231 -7.75 12.26 -11.14
C MET A 231 -8.26 10.98 -11.80
N THR A 232 -7.71 9.84 -11.43
CA THR A 232 -8.26 8.55 -11.80
C THR A 232 -9.65 8.36 -11.17
N GLU A 233 -10.56 7.68 -11.89
CA GLU A 233 -11.92 7.39 -11.41
C GLU A 233 -11.93 6.71 -10.03
N THR A 234 -10.92 5.89 -9.75
CA THR A 234 -10.73 5.23 -8.45
C THR A 234 -10.55 6.24 -7.30
N PHE A 235 -9.75 7.29 -7.51
CA PHE A 235 -9.52 8.31 -6.50
C PHE A 235 -10.76 9.19 -6.29
N PHE A 236 -11.53 9.42 -7.36
CA PHE A 236 -12.81 10.12 -7.28
C PHE A 236 -13.82 9.36 -6.41
N VAL A 237 -14.01 8.05 -6.66
CA VAL A 237 -14.88 7.17 -5.86
C VAL A 237 -14.45 7.17 -4.39
N GLN A 238 -13.14 6.99 -4.13
CA GLN A 238 -12.61 6.93 -2.77
C GLN A 238 -12.78 8.23 -1.99
N THR A 239 -12.69 9.38 -2.67
CA THR A 239 -12.82 10.69 -2.02
C THR A 239 -14.26 10.99 -1.62
N LEU A 240 -15.22 10.56 -2.43
CA LEU A 240 -16.65 10.83 -2.22
C LEU A 240 -17.32 9.80 -1.30
N MET A 241 -16.84 8.55 -1.27
CA MET A 241 -17.45 7.50 -0.47
C MET A 241 -17.50 7.88 1.02
N GLY A 242 -18.69 7.80 1.60
CA GLY A 242 -18.92 8.10 3.01
C GLY A 242 -18.92 9.60 3.36
N ARG A 243 -18.88 10.50 2.37
CA ARG A 243 -19.06 11.94 2.56
C ARG A 243 -20.53 12.33 2.54
N VAL A 244 -20.79 13.59 2.89
CA VAL A 244 -22.12 14.20 2.87
C VAL A 244 -22.14 15.34 1.87
N LEU A 245 -23.22 15.45 1.10
CA LEU A 245 -23.41 16.51 0.12
C LEU A 245 -23.61 17.88 0.78
N ALA A 246 -22.90 18.88 0.27
CA ALA A 246 -23.10 20.28 0.67
C ALA A 246 -24.26 20.91 -0.09
N ASP A 247 -24.43 20.60 -1.38
CA ASP A 247 -25.46 21.17 -2.24
C ASP A 247 -26.30 20.07 -2.92
N ASP A 248 -27.52 20.43 -3.29
CA ASP A 248 -28.40 19.59 -4.10
C ASP A 248 -27.81 19.37 -5.50
N ILE A 249 -27.93 18.15 -6.02
CA ILE A 249 -27.46 17.80 -7.35
C ILE A 249 -28.67 17.56 -8.26
N TYR A 250 -28.74 18.34 -9.33
CA TYR A 250 -29.77 18.24 -10.35
C TYR A 250 -29.20 17.74 -11.67
N ILE A 251 -29.97 16.90 -12.37
CA ILE A 251 -29.80 16.65 -13.82
C ILE A 251 -31.01 17.24 -14.53
N GLY A 252 -30.77 18.34 -15.24
CA GLY A 252 -31.86 19.13 -15.82
C GLY A 252 -32.80 19.63 -14.73
N LEU A 253 -34.05 19.18 -14.76
CA LEU A 253 -35.10 19.54 -13.80
C LEU A 253 -35.25 18.52 -12.66
N ARG A 254 -34.54 17.38 -12.70
CA ARG A 254 -34.70 16.30 -11.72
C ARG A 254 -33.60 16.35 -10.66
N CYS A 255 -33.99 16.45 -9.39
CA CYS A 255 -33.08 16.29 -8.26
C CYS A 255 -32.69 14.80 -8.12
N ILE A 256 -31.38 14.53 -8.10
CA ILE A 256 -30.83 13.17 -7.91
C ILE A 256 -30.47 12.92 -6.46
N ALA A 257 -29.86 13.93 -5.83
CA ALA A 257 -29.42 13.85 -4.47
C ALA A 257 -29.62 15.20 -3.79
N THR A 258 -30.12 15.15 -2.57
CA THR A 258 -30.40 16.35 -1.77
C THR A 258 -29.21 16.69 -0.87
N ARG A 259 -29.12 17.95 -0.47
CA ARG A 259 -28.19 18.44 0.53
C ARG A 259 -28.31 17.63 1.82
N ASN A 260 -27.17 17.44 2.49
CA ASN A 260 -27.03 16.63 3.70
C ASN A 260 -27.29 15.12 3.54
N GLN A 261 -27.48 14.64 2.31
CA GLN A 261 -27.53 13.20 2.04
C GLN A 261 -26.12 12.59 2.07
N ASP A 262 -26.00 11.39 2.63
CA ASP A 262 -24.77 10.62 2.63
C ASP A 262 -24.51 9.96 1.27
N ILE A 263 -23.24 9.94 0.88
CA ILE A 263 -22.82 9.43 -0.43
C ILE A 263 -22.43 7.95 -0.30
N GLY A 264 -23.34 7.08 -0.72
CA GLY A 264 -23.11 5.64 -0.87
C GLY A 264 -22.65 5.24 -2.28
N ILE A 265 -22.32 3.95 -2.45
CA ILE A 265 -21.88 3.37 -3.73
C ILE A 265 -22.93 3.56 -4.85
N GLY A 266 -24.22 3.44 -4.52
CA GLY A 266 -25.30 3.63 -5.49
C GLY A 266 -25.32 5.04 -6.11
N LEU A 267 -25.17 6.08 -5.29
CA LEU A 267 -25.11 7.48 -5.76
C LEU A 267 -23.84 7.75 -6.56
N ILE A 268 -22.70 7.18 -6.14
CA ILE A 268 -21.43 7.34 -6.86
C ILE A 268 -21.51 6.75 -8.27
N ASN A 269 -22.09 5.56 -8.42
CA ASN A 269 -22.27 4.93 -9.74
C ASN A 269 -23.15 5.79 -10.66
N GLN A 270 -24.17 6.44 -10.11
CA GLN A 270 -24.97 7.41 -10.85
C GLN A 270 -24.12 8.63 -11.26
N PHE A 271 -23.35 9.21 -10.35
CA PHE A 271 -22.49 10.37 -10.67
C PHE A 271 -21.45 10.09 -11.76
N ILE A 272 -20.88 8.87 -11.78
CA ILE A 272 -19.96 8.43 -12.83
C ILE A 272 -20.68 8.29 -14.16
N ALA A 273 -21.83 7.59 -14.17
CA ALA A 273 -22.62 7.39 -15.39
C ALA A 273 -23.03 8.70 -16.06
N PHE A 274 -23.37 9.71 -15.25
CA PHE A 274 -23.81 11.01 -15.74
C PHE A 274 -22.69 12.03 -16.01
N ARG A 275 -21.41 11.66 -15.78
CA ARG A 275 -20.26 12.58 -15.84
C ARG A 275 -20.57 13.92 -15.15
N ALA A 276 -20.95 13.83 -13.88
CA ALA A 276 -21.47 14.96 -13.12
C ALA A 276 -20.52 16.17 -13.09
N GLN A 277 -21.13 17.35 -12.99
CA GLN A 277 -20.51 18.65 -12.65
C GLN A 277 -19.69 18.53 -11.33
N PRO A 278 -18.84 19.50 -10.97
CA PRO A 278 -18.14 19.49 -9.68
C PRO A 278 -19.12 19.26 -8.53
N ILE A 279 -18.84 18.25 -7.71
CA ILE A 279 -19.66 17.87 -6.57
C ILE A 279 -19.13 18.59 -5.34
N TYR A 280 -20.00 19.33 -4.64
CA TYR A 280 -19.66 19.99 -3.40
C TYR A 280 -19.92 19.06 -2.21
N ILE A 281 -18.85 18.74 -1.48
CA ILE A 281 -18.91 17.89 -0.28
C ILE A 281 -18.65 18.70 0.98
N ARG A 282 -19.33 18.32 2.06
CA ARG A 282 -19.01 18.79 3.41
C ARG A 282 -17.74 18.10 3.88
N THR A 283 -16.88 18.86 4.55
CA THR A 283 -15.63 18.32 5.09
C THR A 283 -15.39 18.84 6.51
N PRO A 284 -14.53 18.17 7.29
CA PRO A 284 -14.11 18.67 8.58
C PRO A 284 -13.59 20.11 8.50
N PHE A 285 -12.88 20.46 7.42
CA PHE A 285 -12.31 21.79 7.19
C PHE A 285 -13.34 22.92 7.22
N THR A 286 -14.49 22.73 6.57
CA THR A 286 -15.52 23.76 6.42
C THR A 286 -16.52 23.79 7.57
N CYS A 287 -16.32 22.95 8.60
CA CYS A 287 -17.14 22.96 9.80
C CYS A 287 -17.02 24.32 10.52
N ARG A 288 -18.11 24.81 11.10
CA ARG A 288 -18.16 26.13 11.75
C ARG A 288 -17.45 26.17 13.12
N SER A 289 -17.38 25.03 13.82
CA SER A 289 -16.82 24.95 15.17
C SER A 289 -15.31 24.72 15.16
N THR A 290 -14.55 25.44 16.00
CA THR A 290 -13.09 25.29 16.12
C THR A 290 -12.66 24.11 16.99
N SER A 291 -13.44 23.77 18.03
CA SER A 291 -13.07 22.77 19.05
C SER A 291 -13.74 21.40 18.89
N TRP A 292 -14.73 21.28 18.02
CA TRP A 292 -15.44 20.02 17.75
C TRP A 292 -15.87 19.92 16.29
N ILE A 293 -16.26 18.73 15.85
CA ILE A 293 -16.73 18.47 14.47
C ILE A 293 -18.20 18.03 14.51
N CYS A 294 -19.00 18.44 13.52
CA CYS A 294 -20.37 17.93 13.41
C CYS A 294 -20.41 16.62 12.62
N GLN A 295 -21.41 15.79 12.90
CA GLN A 295 -21.63 14.50 12.25
C GLN A 295 -21.64 14.63 10.72
N LEU A 296 -22.35 15.63 10.17
CA LEU A 296 -22.46 15.83 8.72
C LEU A 296 -21.18 16.35 8.05
N CYS A 297 -20.32 17.07 8.77
CA CYS A 297 -19.03 17.49 8.22
C CYS A 297 -17.98 16.38 8.22
N TYR A 298 -18.08 15.42 9.16
CA TYR A 298 -17.21 14.24 9.18
C TYR A 298 -17.68 13.20 8.16
N GLY A 299 -18.97 12.85 8.22
CA GLY A 299 -19.62 11.85 7.39
C GLY A 299 -19.69 10.49 8.07
N ARG A 300 -19.42 9.44 7.29
CA ARG A 300 -19.56 8.03 7.67
C ARG A 300 -18.37 7.56 8.50
N SER A 301 -18.64 6.78 9.55
CA SER A 301 -17.59 6.11 10.31
C SER A 301 -17.03 4.94 9.49
N PRO A 302 -15.70 4.76 9.43
CA PRO A 302 -15.08 3.69 8.68
C PRO A 302 -15.33 2.29 9.27
N THR A 303 -15.76 2.20 10.53
CA THR A 303 -15.96 0.93 11.24
C THR A 303 -17.36 0.33 11.01
N HIS A 304 -18.40 1.15 11.13
CA HIS A 304 -19.79 0.68 11.08
C HIS A 304 -20.48 0.89 9.73
N GLY A 305 -19.90 1.71 8.85
CA GLY A 305 -20.53 2.02 7.56
C GLY A 305 -21.74 2.97 7.66
N ASP A 306 -22.09 3.41 8.86
CA ASP A 306 -23.12 4.41 9.15
C ASP A 306 -22.50 5.78 9.46
N LEU A 307 -23.33 6.82 9.52
CA LEU A 307 -22.88 8.14 9.98
C LEU A 307 -22.27 8.05 11.39
N VAL A 308 -21.18 8.79 11.61
CA VAL A 308 -20.42 8.79 12.87
C VAL A 308 -21.31 9.09 14.09
N GLU A 309 -21.09 8.45 15.22
CA GLU A 309 -21.94 8.66 16.40
C GLU A 309 -21.58 9.95 17.14
N LEU A 310 -22.56 10.50 17.87
CA LEU A 310 -22.31 11.64 18.75
C LEU A 310 -21.51 11.15 19.98
N GLY A 311 -20.40 11.83 20.27
CA GLY A 311 -19.46 11.45 21.33
C GLY A 311 -18.22 10.71 20.83
N GLU A 312 -18.17 10.31 19.56
CA GLU A 312 -17.03 9.58 19.01
C GLU A 312 -15.77 10.47 18.93
N ALA A 313 -14.64 9.96 19.43
CA ALA A 313 -13.36 10.65 19.48
C ALA A 313 -12.60 10.56 18.16
N VAL A 314 -13.18 11.16 17.10
CA VAL A 314 -12.65 11.12 15.73
C VAL A 314 -11.22 11.66 15.60
N GLY A 315 -10.80 12.56 16.50
CA GLY A 315 -9.42 13.03 16.55
C GLY A 315 -8.42 11.89 16.82
N ILE A 316 -8.64 11.12 17.88
CA ILE A 316 -7.75 10.01 18.27
C ILE A 316 -7.70 8.95 17.16
N ILE A 317 -8.87 8.61 16.59
CA ILE A 317 -8.99 7.68 15.46
C ILE A 317 -8.15 8.18 14.27
N ALA A 318 -8.19 9.48 13.99
CA ALA A 318 -7.41 10.08 12.90
C ALA A 318 -5.89 10.04 13.16
N GLY A 319 -5.46 10.35 14.40
CA GLY A 319 -4.05 10.29 14.79
C GLY A 319 -3.49 8.87 14.64
N GLN A 320 -4.22 7.86 15.11
CA GLN A 320 -3.83 6.45 15.00
C GLN A 320 -3.83 5.95 13.55
N SER A 321 -4.86 6.32 12.77
CA SER A 321 -4.98 5.92 11.35
C SER A 321 -3.84 6.45 10.47
N ILE A 322 -3.16 7.50 10.89
CA ILE A 322 -1.95 8.02 10.22
C ILE A 322 -0.69 7.38 10.83
N GLY A 323 -0.64 7.30 12.17
CA GLY A 323 0.53 6.84 12.91
C GLY A 323 0.87 5.36 12.73
N GLU A 324 -0.10 4.46 12.95
CA GLU A 324 0.13 3.01 12.89
C GLU A 324 0.66 2.56 11.52
N PRO A 325 0.05 2.96 10.38
CA PRO A 325 0.59 2.58 9.08
C PRO A 325 1.93 3.25 8.79
N GLY A 326 2.20 4.44 9.33
CA GLY A 326 3.50 5.11 9.22
C GLY A 326 4.61 4.26 9.82
N THR A 327 4.38 3.70 11.01
CA THR A 327 5.29 2.72 11.61
C THR A 327 5.40 1.46 10.74
N GLN A 328 4.28 0.92 10.25
CA GLN A 328 4.28 -0.29 9.44
C GLN A 328 5.02 -0.16 8.10
N LEU A 329 4.86 0.97 7.40
CA LEU A 329 5.59 1.26 6.16
C LEU A 329 7.09 1.26 6.43
N THR A 330 7.48 1.84 7.56
CA THR A 330 8.88 1.95 7.97
C THR A 330 9.47 0.62 8.45
N LEU A 331 8.65 -0.32 8.91
CA LEU A 331 9.11 -1.68 9.22
C LEU A 331 9.22 -2.51 7.92
N ARG A 332 8.18 -2.51 7.09
CA ARG A 332 8.06 -3.38 5.91
C ARG A 332 9.10 -3.10 4.82
N THR A 333 9.53 -1.86 4.62
CA THR A 333 10.49 -1.53 3.55
C THR A 333 11.93 -1.95 3.86
N PHE A 334 12.26 -2.19 5.13
CA PHE A 334 13.66 -2.40 5.55
C PHE A 334 13.96 -3.83 6.03
N HIS A 335 12.94 -4.66 6.25
CA HIS A 335 13.10 -6.10 6.48
C HIS A 335 13.63 -6.87 5.26
N THR A 336 13.73 -6.25 4.08
CA THR A 336 14.38 -6.83 2.88
C THR A 336 15.91 -6.74 2.91
N GLY A 337 16.52 -6.19 3.98
CA GLY A 337 17.94 -6.38 4.27
C GLY A 337 18.91 -5.72 3.29
N GLY A 338 18.53 -4.57 2.71
CA GLY A 338 19.38 -3.82 1.78
C GLY A 338 19.37 -4.34 0.34
N VAL A 339 18.55 -5.36 0.03
CA VAL A 339 18.34 -5.81 -1.35
C VAL A 339 17.58 -4.75 -2.12
N PHE A 340 18.19 -4.25 -3.18
CA PHE A 340 17.59 -3.22 -4.02
C PHE A 340 16.48 -3.81 -4.88
N THR A 341 15.24 -3.42 -4.62
CA THR A 341 14.07 -3.72 -5.47
C THR A 341 13.50 -2.45 -6.10
N GLY A 342 14.34 -1.44 -6.33
CA GLY A 342 13.92 -0.14 -6.81
C GLY A 342 13.45 -0.20 -8.25
N GLY A 343 12.14 -0.31 -8.46
CA GLY A 343 11.52 -0.04 -9.75
C GLY A 343 11.98 1.32 -10.27
N THR A 344 12.44 1.37 -11.52
CA THR A 344 12.71 2.60 -12.25
C THR A 344 11.46 3.47 -12.18
N SER A 345 11.51 4.44 -11.26
CA SER A 345 10.54 5.51 -11.21
C SER A 345 10.88 6.36 -12.42
N THR A 346 10.04 6.34 -13.45
CA THR A 346 10.04 7.37 -14.49
C THR A 346 10.21 8.71 -13.79
N THR A 347 11.31 9.40 -14.12
CA THR A 347 11.77 10.63 -13.50
C THR A 347 10.67 11.70 -13.58
N CYS A 348 9.83 11.79 -12.56
CA CYS A 348 9.03 12.98 -12.31
C CYS A 348 9.87 13.86 -11.40
N THR A 349 10.65 14.74 -12.03
CA THR A 349 11.12 15.97 -11.40
C THR A 349 9.91 16.70 -10.83
N ASN A 350 9.78 16.69 -9.51
CA ASN A 350 9.37 17.84 -8.69
C ASN A 350 9.25 17.41 -7.22
N SER A 351 9.67 18.33 -6.37
CA SER A 351 9.63 18.32 -4.91
C SER A 351 8.21 18.11 -4.35
N PHE A 352 7.72 16.87 -4.40
CA PHE A 352 6.46 16.45 -3.78
C PHE A 352 6.50 14.94 -3.38
N SER A 353 7.65 14.48 -2.87
CA SER A 353 7.94 13.05 -2.68
C SER A 353 7.22 12.35 -1.52
N TRP A 354 6.76 13.09 -0.50
CA TRP A 354 6.10 12.47 0.68
C TRP A 354 4.67 11.96 0.41
N LYS A 355 3.95 12.52 -0.57
CA LYS A 355 2.54 12.15 -0.86
C LYS A 355 2.41 10.83 -1.61
N ASN A 356 3.31 10.58 -2.57
CA ASN A 356 3.20 9.44 -3.50
C ASN A 356 3.69 8.11 -2.89
N GLN A 357 4.69 8.15 -2.00
CA GLN A 357 5.26 6.94 -1.40
C GLN A 357 4.34 6.34 -0.34
N ILE A 358 3.62 7.20 0.40
CA ILE A 358 2.50 6.82 1.27
C ILE A 358 1.36 6.24 0.42
N GLN A 359 1.00 6.86 -0.71
CA GLN A 359 -0.14 6.43 -1.54
C GLN A 359 0.00 5.04 -2.18
N ARG A 360 1.21 4.53 -2.48
CA ARG A 360 1.36 3.17 -3.04
C ARG A 360 1.32 2.08 -1.97
N GLY A 361 1.83 2.34 -0.77
CA GLY A 361 1.85 1.35 0.32
C GLY A 361 0.46 1.05 0.91
N PHE A 362 -0.42 2.05 0.90
CA PHE A 362 -1.78 1.88 1.40
C PHE A 362 -2.71 1.14 0.43
N ALA A 363 -2.34 1.01 -0.88
CA ALA A 363 -3.21 0.57 -2.00
C ALA A 363 -3.88 -0.80 -1.80
N SER A 364 -3.37 -1.56 -0.83
CA SER A 364 -3.74 -2.95 -0.52
C SER A 364 -4.70 -3.11 0.68
N SER A 365 -5.04 -2.03 1.40
CA SER A 365 -5.96 -2.05 2.54
C SER A 365 -7.25 -1.27 2.23
N HIS A 366 -8.40 -1.91 2.45
CA HIS A 366 -9.75 -1.33 2.29
C HIS A 366 -10.08 -0.17 3.25
N THR A 367 -9.08 0.42 3.90
CA THR A 367 -9.18 1.52 4.86
C THR A 367 -9.00 2.92 4.25
N TYR A 368 -8.83 3.07 2.93
CA TYR A 368 -8.65 4.41 2.32
C TYR A 368 -9.73 5.47 2.56
N PRO A 369 -11.04 5.14 2.62
CA PRO A 369 -12.06 6.16 2.90
C PRO A 369 -11.86 6.78 4.30
N SER A 370 -11.34 6.01 5.26
CA SER A 370 -10.96 6.51 6.57
C SER A 370 -9.78 7.47 6.44
N TRP A 371 -8.82 7.18 5.58
CA TRP A 371 -7.60 7.98 5.44
C TRP A 371 -7.86 9.41 4.96
N ALA A 372 -8.69 9.62 3.94
CA ALA A 372 -9.04 10.97 3.49
C ALA A 372 -9.84 11.76 4.57
N SER A 373 -10.64 11.06 5.37
CA SER A 373 -11.39 11.64 6.50
C SER A 373 -10.46 12.03 7.63
N CYS A 374 -9.50 11.17 7.96
CA CYS A 374 -8.52 11.39 9.00
C CYS A 374 -7.52 12.50 8.61
N LEU A 375 -7.08 12.52 7.35
CA LEU A 375 -6.18 13.56 6.83
C LEU A 375 -6.86 14.94 6.84
N SER A 376 -8.15 15.02 6.50
CA SER A 376 -8.89 16.28 6.52
C SER A 376 -9.13 16.82 7.93
N VAL A 377 -9.27 15.96 8.93
CA VAL A 377 -9.25 16.35 10.35
C VAL A 377 -7.88 16.94 10.75
N PHE A 378 -6.78 16.33 10.29
CA PHE A 378 -5.43 16.75 10.66
C PHE A 378 -4.99 18.08 10.02
N TYR A 379 -5.23 18.24 8.72
CA TYR A 379 -4.90 19.48 8.02
C TYR A 379 -5.72 20.69 8.53
N ARG A 380 -6.92 20.46 9.09
CA ARG A 380 -7.72 21.52 9.70
C ARG A 380 -7.01 22.14 10.92
N LEU A 381 -6.37 21.30 11.73
CA LEU A 381 -5.60 21.76 12.89
C LEU A 381 -4.36 22.55 12.47
N LEU A 382 -3.65 22.10 11.44
CA LEU A 382 -2.50 22.83 10.88
C LEU A 382 -2.89 24.21 10.33
N CYS A 383 -4.03 24.32 9.63
CA CYS A 383 -4.52 25.59 9.11
C CYS A 383 -5.05 26.52 10.22
N ASN A 384 -5.66 25.98 11.28
CA ASN A 384 -6.09 26.78 12.44
C ASN A 384 -4.89 27.27 13.27
N TYR A 385 -3.85 26.45 13.44
CA TYR A 385 -2.60 26.87 14.11
C TYR A 385 -1.89 27.99 13.34
N ARG A 386 -1.93 27.96 12.00
CA ARG A 386 -1.34 29.02 11.16
C ARG A 386 -2.14 30.33 11.21
N LYS A 387 -3.44 30.27 11.51
CA LYS A 387 -4.28 31.46 11.75
C LYS A 387 -4.09 32.03 13.16
N SER A 388 -3.88 31.19 14.17
CA SER A 388 -3.62 31.66 15.55
C SER A 388 -2.18 32.15 15.77
N GLY A 389 -1.22 31.77 14.92
CA GLY A 389 0.18 32.21 15.01
C GLY A 389 0.50 33.55 14.35
N TYR A 390 -0.50 34.26 13.82
CA TYR A 390 -0.35 35.62 13.27
C TYR A 390 -0.94 36.72 14.18
N ASP A 391 -1.54 36.33 15.32
CA ASP A 391 -2.11 37.25 16.32
C ASP A 391 -1.33 37.23 17.66
N SER A 392 -0.03 36.93 17.62
CA SER A 392 0.87 37.01 18.80
C SER A 392 2.17 37.73 18.46
#